data_AF-A0AAN9RLA6-F1
#
_entry.id   AF-A0AAN9RLA6-F1
#
_cell.length_a   1.000
_cell.length_b   1.000
_cell.length_c   1.000
_cell.angle_alpha   90.00
_cell.angle_beta   90.00
_cell.angle_gamma   90.00
#
_symmetry.space_group_name_H-M   'P 1'
#
loop_
_entity.id
_entity.type
_entity.pdbx_description
1 polymer ?
#
loop_
_entity_poly.entity_id
_entity_poly.type
_entity_poly.pdbx_seq_one_letter_code
_entity_poly.pdbx_strand_id
1 'polypeptide(L)'
;MEETYLLGWPSGLASIGPGIGQGTAAGQAVEGIARQPEAEGKIRGTLLLSLAFMEALTIYGLVIALALLFANPFGVCANNRKQRILRTIRNSEELREGAVEQLEKAQARLRKVETEADRFRVNGYSDIERDKLNFINSIYTTLEQLENNKNETINFEQQRVINQVRQQVLQQALQGALGILNSCLNNELHLRIVNANIGIFEAMEEGIFEAMEEDIFEVMEESGIFIFKFKAMEAD
;
A
#
# COMPACT_ATOMS: atom_id res chain seq x y z
N MET A 1 -11.33 -61.57 30.90
CA MET A 1 -11.27 -63.05 31.00
C MET A 1 -12.26 -63.62 32.03
N GLU A 2 -13.29 -62.87 32.48
CA GLU A 2 -14.27 -63.37 33.45
C GLU A 2 -15.67 -63.66 32.87
N GLU A 3 -16.03 -63.13 31.70
CA GLU A 3 -17.39 -63.29 31.15
C GLU A 3 -17.65 -64.61 30.41
N THR A 4 -16.59 -65.35 30.04
CA THR A 4 -16.73 -66.62 29.27
C THR A 4 -17.04 -67.83 30.15
N TYR A 5 -16.73 -67.81 31.44
CA TYR A 5 -17.01 -68.92 32.36
C TYR A 5 -18.47 -68.96 32.85
N LEU A 6 -19.14 -67.81 32.82
CA LEU A 6 -20.52 -67.66 33.29
C LEU A 6 -21.58 -68.13 32.29
N LEU A 7 -21.22 -68.34 31.01
CA LEU A 7 -22.17 -68.75 29.97
C LEU A 7 -22.27 -70.28 29.81
N GLY A 8 -21.24 -71.03 30.21
CA GLY A 8 -21.21 -72.49 30.07
C GLY A 8 -21.96 -73.23 31.19
N TRP A 9 -21.90 -72.71 32.42
CA TRP A 9 -22.52 -73.35 33.58
C TRP A 9 -24.06 -73.31 33.57
N PRO A 10 -24.72 -72.19 33.20
CA PRO A 10 -26.19 -72.10 33.21
C PRO A 10 -26.82 -72.95 32.10
N SER A 11 -26.20 -73.01 30.93
CA SER A 11 -26.73 -73.71 29.74
C SER A 11 -26.74 -75.23 29.93
N GLY A 12 -25.69 -75.77 30.58
CA GLY A 12 -25.62 -77.18 30.97
C GLY A 12 -26.66 -77.53 32.04
N LEU A 13 -26.81 -76.69 33.07
CA LEU A 13 -27.81 -76.89 34.13
C LEU A 13 -29.26 -76.77 33.60
N ALA A 14 -29.52 -75.85 32.68
CA ALA A 14 -30.83 -75.62 32.09
C ALA A 14 -31.34 -76.81 31.26
N SER A 15 -30.44 -77.63 30.70
CA SER A 15 -30.80 -78.84 29.95
C SER A 15 -30.89 -80.08 30.84
N ILE A 16 -30.11 -80.13 31.93
CA ILE A 16 -30.13 -81.23 32.89
C ILE A 16 -31.45 -81.28 33.67
N GLY A 17 -32.03 -80.13 34.04
CA GLY A 17 -33.29 -80.05 34.78
C GLY A 17 -34.48 -80.71 34.06
N PRO A 18 -34.83 -80.27 32.84
CA PRO A 18 -35.87 -80.89 32.01
C PRO A 18 -35.53 -82.35 31.67
N GLY A 19 -34.27 -82.67 31.34
CA GLY A 19 -33.86 -84.04 31.01
C GLY A 19 -34.10 -85.04 32.15
N ILE A 20 -33.78 -84.66 33.40
CA ILE A 20 -34.05 -85.50 34.58
C ILE A 20 -35.56 -85.56 34.88
N GLY A 21 -36.27 -84.42 34.80
CA GLY A 21 -37.70 -84.33 35.05
C GLY A 21 -38.54 -85.17 34.09
N GLN A 22 -38.26 -85.09 32.79
CA GLN A 22 -38.91 -85.88 31.74
C GLN A 22 -38.57 -87.37 31.86
N GLY A 23 -37.30 -87.72 32.15
CA GLY A 23 -36.87 -89.11 32.32
C GLY A 23 -37.57 -89.80 33.50
N THR A 24 -37.73 -89.08 34.61
CA THR A 24 -38.41 -89.60 35.80
C THR A 24 -39.92 -89.70 35.59
N ALA A 25 -40.54 -88.68 34.98
CA ALA A 25 -41.98 -88.70 34.66
C ALA A 25 -42.33 -89.82 33.67
N ALA A 26 -41.50 -90.03 32.64
CA ALA A 26 -41.68 -91.12 31.68
C ALA A 26 -41.49 -92.50 32.33
N GLY A 27 -40.46 -92.67 33.18
CA GLY A 27 -40.24 -93.92 33.92
C GLY A 27 -41.41 -94.30 34.81
N GLN A 28 -41.94 -93.35 35.59
CA GLN A 28 -43.11 -93.57 36.44
C GLN A 28 -44.39 -93.85 35.63
N ALA A 29 -44.57 -93.19 34.49
CA ALA A 29 -45.71 -93.43 33.62
C ALA A 29 -45.67 -94.83 32.98
N VAL A 30 -44.50 -95.30 32.55
CA VAL A 30 -44.32 -96.66 32.01
C VAL A 30 -44.58 -97.72 33.08
N GLU A 31 -44.10 -97.50 34.30
CA GLU A 31 -44.38 -98.39 35.43
C GLU A 31 -45.88 -98.42 35.79
N GLY A 32 -46.56 -97.26 35.72
CA GLY A 32 -48.01 -97.16 35.90
C GLY A 32 -48.81 -97.92 34.85
N ILE A 33 -48.39 -97.85 33.58
CA ILE A 33 -49.02 -98.60 32.47
C ILE A 33 -48.80 -100.11 32.65
N ALA A 34 -47.60 -100.53 33.06
CA ALA A 34 -47.29 -101.94 33.27
C ALA A 34 -48.13 -102.58 34.39
N ARG A 35 -48.47 -101.81 35.44
CA ARG A 35 -49.32 -102.27 36.54
C ARG A 35 -50.82 -102.27 36.19
N GLN A 36 -51.26 -101.36 35.33
CA GLN A 36 -52.66 -101.21 34.94
C GLN A 36 -52.80 -100.93 33.43
N PRO A 37 -52.78 -101.97 32.58
CA PRO A 37 -52.81 -101.82 31.13
C PRO A 37 -54.14 -101.24 30.61
N GLU A 38 -55.25 -101.41 31.34
CA GLU A 38 -56.56 -100.88 30.96
C GLU A 38 -56.62 -99.33 31.00
N ALA A 39 -55.77 -98.69 31.80
CA ALA A 39 -55.71 -97.23 31.95
C ALA A 39 -54.64 -96.56 31.06
N GLU A 40 -53.99 -97.32 30.18
CA GLU A 40 -52.85 -96.90 29.38
C GLU A 40 -53.08 -95.62 28.59
N GLY A 41 -54.23 -95.50 27.91
CA GLY A 41 -54.56 -94.31 27.10
C GLY A 41 -54.63 -93.03 27.92
N LYS A 42 -55.17 -93.09 29.15
CA LYS A 42 -55.30 -91.94 30.05
C LYS A 42 -53.97 -91.54 30.68
N ILE A 43 -53.13 -92.51 31.03
CA ILE A 43 -51.77 -92.28 31.55
C ILE A 43 -50.88 -91.68 30.46
N ARG A 44 -50.89 -92.22 29.23
CA ARG A 44 -50.15 -91.67 28.08
C ARG A 44 -50.60 -90.25 27.74
N GLY A 45 -51.90 -89.97 27.74
CA GLY A 45 -52.42 -88.62 27.48
C GLY A 45 -51.97 -87.59 28.52
N THR A 46 -52.01 -87.95 29.81
CA THR A 46 -51.58 -87.06 30.90
C THR A 46 -50.07 -86.84 30.90
N LEU A 47 -49.29 -87.89 30.57
CA LEU A 47 -47.84 -87.81 30.40
C LEU A 47 -47.48 -86.85 29.26
N LEU A 48 -48.07 -87.03 28.07
CA LEU A 48 -47.79 -86.18 26.92
C LEU A 48 -48.17 -84.72 27.18
N LEU A 49 -49.29 -84.47 27.86
CA LEU A 49 -49.71 -83.12 28.25
C LEU A 49 -48.69 -82.46 29.19
N SER A 50 -48.21 -83.20 30.19
CA SER A 50 -47.20 -82.70 31.16
C SER A 50 -45.85 -82.43 30.49
N LEU A 51 -45.42 -83.32 29.58
CA LEU A 51 -44.21 -83.14 28.79
C LEU A 51 -44.33 -81.91 27.87
N ALA A 52 -45.48 -81.68 27.25
CA ALA A 52 -45.71 -80.53 26.37
C ALA A 52 -45.61 -79.18 27.13
N PHE A 53 -46.15 -79.09 28.34
CA PHE A 53 -46.00 -77.87 29.16
C PHE A 53 -44.55 -77.64 29.60
N MET A 54 -43.81 -78.71 29.92
CA MET A 54 -42.40 -78.63 30.31
C MET A 54 -41.50 -78.20 29.12
N GLU A 55 -41.78 -78.70 27.92
CA GLU A 55 -41.12 -78.26 26.68
C GLU A 55 -41.44 -76.79 26.36
N ALA A 56 -42.69 -76.35 26.54
CA ALA A 56 -43.06 -74.95 26.29
C ALA A 56 -42.22 -73.97 27.14
N LEU A 57 -42.03 -74.23 28.44
CA LEU A 57 -41.20 -73.41 29.32
C LEU A 57 -39.72 -73.43 28.90
N THR A 58 -39.22 -74.58 28.45
CA THR A 58 -37.84 -74.74 27.96
C THR A 58 -37.61 -73.93 26.70
N ILE A 59 -38.57 -73.94 25.77
CA ILE A 59 -38.55 -73.12 24.54
C ILE A 59 -38.58 -71.63 24.88
N TYR A 60 -39.39 -71.19 25.85
CA TYR A 60 -39.40 -69.78 26.28
C TYR A 60 -38.04 -69.33 26.82
N GLY A 61 -37.37 -70.16 27.65
CA GLY A 61 -36.02 -69.88 28.13
C GLY A 61 -34.99 -69.78 26.99
N LEU A 62 -35.07 -70.69 26.01
CA LEU A 62 -34.21 -70.69 24.83
C LEU A 62 -34.39 -69.43 23.97
N VAL A 63 -35.64 -68.96 23.78
CA VAL A 63 -35.94 -67.75 23.00
C VAL A 63 -35.32 -66.51 23.66
N ILE A 64 -35.42 -66.37 24.99
CA ILE A 64 -34.84 -65.24 25.71
C ILE A 64 -33.30 -65.29 25.66
N ALA A 65 -32.70 -66.47 25.82
CA ALA A 65 -31.26 -66.67 25.72
C ALA A 65 -30.73 -66.30 24.33
N LEU A 66 -31.41 -66.73 23.26
CA LEU A 66 -31.07 -66.37 21.89
C LEU A 66 -31.25 -64.87 21.61
N ALA A 67 -32.32 -64.26 22.13
CA ALA A 67 -32.56 -62.82 21.98
C ALA A 67 -31.43 -62.00 22.61
N LEU A 68 -30.98 -62.35 23.82
CA LEU A 68 -29.86 -61.68 24.49
C LEU A 68 -28.53 -61.91 23.77
N LEU A 69 -28.28 -63.14 23.30
CA LEU A 69 -27.06 -63.50 22.58
C LEU A 69 -26.90 -62.68 21.28
N PHE A 70 -27.98 -62.42 20.56
CA PHE A 70 -27.92 -61.65 19.32
C PHE A 70 -28.05 -60.13 19.57
N ALA A 71 -28.84 -59.67 20.54
CA ALA A 71 -29.05 -58.24 20.77
C ALA A 71 -27.77 -57.48 21.15
N ASN A 72 -26.93 -58.06 22.01
CA ASN A 72 -25.72 -57.40 22.51
C ASN A 72 -24.63 -57.16 21.42
N PRO A 73 -24.17 -58.19 20.67
CA PRO A 73 -23.13 -58.00 19.66
C PRO A 73 -23.59 -57.14 18.49
N PHE A 74 -24.86 -57.22 18.05
CA PHE A 74 -25.35 -56.40 16.94
C PHE A 74 -25.43 -54.91 17.29
N GLY A 75 -25.84 -54.56 18.52
CA GLY A 75 -25.86 -53.18 18.99
C GLY A 75 -24.47 -52.55 19.03
N VAL A 76 -23.49 -53.27 19.58
CA VAL A 76 -22.09 -52.80 19.66
C VAL A 76 -21.48 -52.64 18.27
N CYS A 77 -21.63 -53.62 17.38
CA CYS A 77 -21.09 -53.55 16.02
C CYS A 77 -21.70 -52.42 15.19
N ALA A 78 -23.02 -52.20 15.27
CA ALA A 78 -23.69 -51.11 14.56
C ALA A 78 -23.22 -49.75 15.06
N ASN A 79 -23.09 -49.58 16.38
CA ASN A 79 -22.63 -48.33 16.96
C ASN A 79 -21.15 -48.04 16.63
N ASN A 80 -20.29 -49.08 16.64
CA ASN A 80 -18.89 -48.96 16.24
C ASN A 80 -18.74 -48.49 14.79
N ARG A 81 -19.55 -49.04 13.87
CA ARG A 81 -19.57 -48.60 12.46
C ARG A 81 -20.06 -47.17 12.32
N LYS A 82 -21.15 -46.81 12.99
CA LYS A 82 -21.69 -45.44 13.01
C LYS A 82 -20.63 -44.45 13.50
N GLN A 83 -19.94 -44.76 14.59
CA GLN A 83 -18.87 -43.91 15.12
C GLN A 83 -17.69 -43.78 14.14
N ARG A 84 -17.31 -44.86 13.46
CA ARG A 84 -16.23 -44.82 12.47
C ARG A 84 -16.60 -43.89 11.31
N ILE A 85 -17.80 -44.01 10.78
CA ILE A 85 -18.31 -43.16 9.69
C ILE A 85 -18.35 -41.70 10.14
N LEU A 86 -18.91 -41.42 11.32
CA LEU A 86 -18.99 -40.06 11.86
C LEU A 86 -17.62 -39.42 12.08
N ARG A 87 -16.63 -40.19 12.55
CA ARG A 87 -15.26 -39.69 12.70
C ARG A 87 -14.63 -39.35 11.35
N THR A 88 -14.84 -40.18 10.33
CA THR A 88 -14.32 -39.91 8.98
C THR A 88 -14.97 -38.66 8.37
N ILE A 89 -16.30 -38.51 8.51
CA ILE A 89 -17.03 -37.32 8.04
C ILE A 89 -16.49 -36.07 8.75
N ARG A 90 -16.45 -36.08 10.08
CA ARG A 90 -15.95 -34.94 10.87
C ARG A 90 -14.53 -34.55 10.50
N ASN A 91 -13.62 -35.53 10.42
CA ASN A 91 -12.23 -35.27 10.03
C ASN A 91 -12.14 -34.66 8.62
N SER A 92 -12.98 -35.12 7.69
CA SER A 92 -13.03 -34.52 6.34
C SER A 92 -13.61 -33.10 6.34
N GLU A 93 -14.59 -32.80 7.19
CA GLU A 93 -15.14 -31.46 7.37
C GLU A 93 -14.12 -30.51 7.97
N GLU A 94 -13.41 -30.92 9.03
CA GLU A 94 -12.35 -30.14 9.67
C GLU A 94 -11.22 -29.80 8.68
N LEU A 95 -10.79 -30.77 7.87
CA LEU A 95 -9.80 -30.54 6.82
C LEU A 95 -10.31 -29.58 5.74
N ARG A 96 -11.59 -29.68 5.36
CA ARG A 96 -12.21 -28.79 4.37
C ARG A 96 -12.31 -27.36 4.91
N GLU A 97 -12.73 -27.19 6.16
CA GLU A 97 -12.81 -25.87 6.82
C GLU A 97 -11.42 -25.23 6.93
N GLY A 98 -10.40 -25.99 7.35
CA GLY A 98 -9.03 -25.50 7.39
C GLY A 98 -8.49 -25.07 6.02
N ALA A 99 -8.82 -25.82 4.96
CA ALA A 99 -8.44 -25.46 3.59
C ALA A 99 -9.18 -24.20 3.08
N VAL A 100 -10.47 -24.05 3.39
CA VAL A 100 -11.26 -22.86 3.06
C VAL A 100 -10.71 -21.63 3.78
N GLU A 101 -10.37 -21.76 5.07
CA GLU A 101 -9.78 -20.65 5.83
C GLU A 101 -8.43 -20.21 5.26
N GLN A 102 -7.57 -21.16 4.86
CA GLN A 102 -6.31 -20.84 4.19
C GLN A 102 -6.53 -20.14 2.84
N LEU A 103 -7.51 -20.59 2.06
CA LEU A 103 -7.88 -20.00 0.79
C LEU A 103 -8.45 -18.58 0.97
N GLU A 104 -9.30 -18.36 1.95
CA GLU A 104 -9.86 -17.04 2.28
C GLU A 104 -8.76 -16.08 2.74
N LYS A 105 -7.82 -16.55 3.59
CA LYS A 105 -6.63 -15.76 3.98
C LYS A 105 -5.76 -15.41 2.77
N ALA A 106 -5.55 -16.33 1.84
CA ALA A 106 -4.80 -16.08 0.62
C ALA A 106 -5.52 -15.07 -0.28
N GLN A 107 -6.83 -15.19 -0.46
CA GLN A 107 -7.66 -14.24 -1.21
C GLN A 107 -7.66 -12.85 -0.58
N ALA A 108 -7.73 -12.75 0.74
CA ALA A 108 -7.66 -11.47 1.45
C ALA A 108 -6.30 -10.77 1.24
N ARG A 109 -5.20 -11.53 1.26
CA ARG A 109 -3.86 -11.01 0.94
C ARG A 109 -3.77 -10.55 -0.51
N LEU A 110 -4.29 -11.33 -1.45
CA LEU A 110 -4.32 -10.95 -2.87
C LEU A 110 -5.11 -9.67 -3.09
N ARG A 111 -6.31 -9.54 -2.51
CA ARG A 111 -7.10 -8.30 -2.57
C ARG A 111 -6.32 -7.10 -2.02
N LYS A 112 -5.60 -7.27 -0.91
CA LYS A 112 -4.77 -6.20 -0.35
C LYS A 112 -3.69 -5.78 -1.35
N VAL A 113 -2.95 -6.75 -1.90
CA VAL A 113 -1.91 -6.49 -2.89
C VAL A 113 -2.48 -5.82 -4.14
N GLU A 114 -3.64 -6.24 -4.62
CA GLU A 114 -4.33 -5.64 -5.76
C GLU A 114 -4.69 -4.17 -5.49
N THR A 115 -5.32 -3.88 -4.35
CA THR A 115 -5.64 -2.49 -3.97
C THR A 115 -4.41 -1.61 -3.80
N GLU A 116 -3.30 -2.18 -3.34
CA GLU A 116 -2.03 -1.49 -3.17
C GLU A 116 -1.35 -1.25 -4.53
N ALA A 117 -1.36 -2.24 -5.42
CA ALA A 117 -0.88 -2.11 -6.80
C ALA A 117 -1.69 -1.05 -7.57
N ASP A 118 -3.01 -1.02 -7.45
CA ASP A 118 -3.85 0.01 -8.06
C ASP A 118 -3.54 1.40 -7.50
N ARG A 119 -3.31 1.50 -6.19
CA ARG A 119 -2.85 2.76 -5.58
C ARG A 119 -1.51 3.22 -6.14
N PHE A 120 -0.54 2.31 -6.27
CA PHE A 120 0.75 2.63 -6.88
C PHE A 120 0.61 3.04 -8.34
N ARG A 121 -0.26 2.37 -9.11
CA ARG A 121 -0.55 2.75 -10.51
C ARG A 121 -1.09 4.17 -10.58
N VAL A 122 -2.14 4.48 -9.82
CA VAL A 122 -2.77 5.82 -9.83
C VAL A 122 -1.81 6.91 -9.36
N ASN A 123 -1.09 6.67 -8.25
CA ASN A 123 -0.10 7.61 -7.73
C ASN A 123 1.03 7.84 -8.75
N GLY A 124 1.57 6.75 -9.31
CA GLY A 124 2.61 6.80 -10.33
C GLY A 124 2.18 7.57 -11.57
N TYR A 125 0.94 7.40 -12.05
CA TYR A 125 0.40 8.22 -13.15
C TYR A 125 0.36 9.71 -12.79
N SER A 126 -0.06 10.06 -11.56
CA SER A 126 -0.11 11.45 -11.12
C SER A 126 1.29 12.08 -11.00
N ASP A 127 2.27 11.31 -10.54
CA ASP A 127 3.65 11.75 -10.36
C ASP A 127 4.32 11.96 -11.72
N ILE A 128 4.13 11.02 -12.66
CA ILE A 128 4.63 11.14 -14.04
C ILE A 128 4.04 12.38 -14.73
N GLU A 129 2.73 12.65 -14.58
CA GLU A 129 2.13 13.83 -15.21
C GLU A 129 2.65 15.12 -14.58
N ARG A 130 2.89 15.13 -13.26
CA ARG A 130 3.51 16.27 -12.56
C ARG A 130 4.94 16.51 -13.04
N ASP A 131 5.75 15.46 -13.16
CA ASP A 131 7.14 15.54 -13.60
C ASP A 131 7.22 16.01 -15.05
N LYS A 132 6.33 15.52 -15.92
CA LYS A 132 6.19 15.99 -17.30
C LYS A 132 5.88 17.49 -17.35
N LEU A 133 4.93 17.98 -16.55
CA LEU A 133 4.61 19.40 -16.48
C LEU A 133 5.80 20.24 -15.97
N ASN A 134 6.48 19.77 -14.91
CA ASN A 134 7.67 20.42 -14.38
C ASN A 134 8.79 20.50 -15.42
N PHE A 135 9.01 19.41 -16.16
CA PHE A 135 10.01 19.35 -17.22
C PHE A 135 9.67 20.29 -18.38
N ILE A 136 8.40 20.30 -18.82
CA ILE A 136 7.91 21.22 -19.84
C ILE A 136 8.14 22.67 -19.40
N ASN A 137 7.78 23.03 -18.17
CA ASN A 137 7.98 24.38 -17.64
C ASN A 137 9.47 24.75 -17.57
N SER A 138 10.33 23.83 -17.14
CA SER A 138 11.78 24.04 -17.13
C SER A 138 12.34 24.28 -18.54
N ILE A 139 11.84 23.55 -19.55
CA ILE A 139 12.22 23.77 -20.94
C ILE A 139 11.77 25.17 -21.39
N TYR A 140 10.53 25.56 -21.10
CA TYR A 140 10.04 26.90 -21.46
C TYR A 140 10.90 27.99 -20.84
N THR A 141 11.22 27.91 -19.55
CA THR A 141 12.12 28.87 -18.89
C THR A 141 13.52 28.89 -19.52
N THR A 142 14.06 27.73 -19.86
CA THR A 142 15.38 27.64 -20.53
C THR A 142 15.34 28.26 -21.93
N LEU A 143 14.25 28.07 -22.68
CA LEU A 143 14.05 28.66 -24.00
C LEU A 143 13.89 30.18 -23.92
N GLU A 144 13.13 30.69 -22.95
CA GLU A 144 12.97 32.13 -22.71
C GLU A 144 14.31 32.78 -22.34
N GLN A 145 15.11 32.14 -21.47
CA GLN A 145 16.47 32.61 -21.16
C GLN A 145 17.36 32.62 -22.39
N LEU A 146 17.29 31.58 -23.23
CA LEU A 146 18.07 31.52 -24.47
C LEU A 146 17.69 32.64 -25.44
N GLU A 147 16.39 32.92 -25.58
CA GLU A 147 15.90 34.00 -26.42
C GLU A 147 16.36 35.38 -25.91
N ASN A 148 16.26 35.61 -24.59
CA ASN A 148 16.75 36.85 -23.97
C ASN A 148 18.26 37.03 -24.15
N ASN A 149 19.06 36.00 -23.89
CA ASN A 149 20.53 36.04 -24.09
C ASN A 149 20.89 36.33 -25.56
N LYS A 150 20.15 35.76 -26.51
CA LYS A 150 20.34 36.02 -27.94
C LYS A 150 20.01 37.48 -28.28
N ASN A 151 18.91 38.01 -27.75
CA ASN A 151 18.52 39.40 -27.97
C ASN A 151 19.56 40.37 -27.37
N GLU A 152 20.08 40.08 -26.18
CA GLU A 152 21.18 40.83 -25.57
C GLU A 152 22.46 40.79 -26.42
N THR A 153 22.82 39.60 -26.93
CA THR A 153 23.99 39.44 -27.80
C THR A 153 23.84 40.24 -29.09
N ILE A 154 22.66 40.20 -29.72
CA ILE A 154 22.38 40.98 -30.94
C ILE A 154 22.49 42.48 -30.65
N ASN A 155 21.91 42.96 -29.55
CA ASN A 155 21.97 44.38 -29.18
C ASN A 155 23.41 44.83 -28.88
N PHE A 156 24.18 44.02 -28.16
CA PHE A 156 25.60 44.28 -27.90
C PHE A 156 26.41 44.35 -29.21
N GLU A 157 26.19 43.40 -30.12
CA GLU A 157 26.85 43.39 -31.44
C GLU A 157 26.45 44.59 -32.30
N GLN A 158 25.16 44.97 -32.30
CA GLN A 158 24.69 46.19 -32.97
C GLN A 158 25.41 47.43 -32.42
N GLN A 159 25.49 47.57 -31.11
CA GLN A 159 26.16 48.70 -30.48
C GLN A 159 27.66 48.71 -30.76
N ARG A 160 28.30 47.53 -30.77
CA ARG A 160 29.72 47.37 -31.13
C ARG A 160 29.98 47.84 -32.56
N VAL A 161 29.18 47.40 -33.53
CA VAL A 161 29.30 47.79 -34.94
C VAL A 161 29.06 49.29 -35.11
N ILE A 162 28.03 49.86 -34.46
CA ILE A 162 27.75 51.29 -34.51
C ILE A 162 28.94 52.10 -33.98
N ASN A 163 29.52 51.70 -32.85
CA ASN A 163 30.67 52.38 -32.27
C ASN A 163 31.92 52.26 -33.15
N GLN A 164 32.19 51.09 -33.73
CA GLN A 164 33.28 50.90 -34.68
C GLN A 164 33.13 51.80 -35.91
N VAL A 165 31.95 51.83 -36.52
CA VAL A 165 31.66 52.68 -37.69
C VAL A 165 31.77 54.15 -37.33
N ARG A 166 31.23 54.57 -36.17
CA ARG A 166 31.33 55.95 -35.69
C ARG A 166 32.79 56.38 -35.55
N GLN A 167 33.63 55.54 -34.95
CA GLN A 167 35.06 55.83 -34.79
C GLN A 167 35.76 55.92 -36.16
N GLN A 168 35.47 55.02 -37.10
CA GLN A 168 36.02 55.08 -38.45
C GLN A 168 35.61 56.36 -39.20
N VAL A 169 34.33 56.74 -39.14
CA VAL A 169 33.82 57.96 -39.78
C VAL A 169 34.44 59.21 -39.16
N LEU A 170 34.56 59.26 -37.82
CA LEU A 170 35.23 60.37 -37.14
C LEU A 170 36.69 60.47 -37.54
N GLN A 171 37.40 59.35 -37.61
CA GLN A 171 38.80 59.32 -38.03
C GLN A 171 38.97 59.79 -39.48
N GLN A 172 38.08 59.36 -40.38
CA GLN A 172 38.09 59.78 -41.79
C GLN A 172 37.76 61.27 -41.94
N ALA A 173 36.77 61.77 -41.20
CA ALA A 173 36.42 63.19 -41.17
C ALA A 173 37.56 64.04 -40.63
N LEU A 174 38.26 63.59 -39.58
CA LEU A 174 39.39 64.29 -38.98
C LEU A 174 40.61 64.31 -39.90
N GLN A 175 40.91 63.20 -40.59
CA GLN A 175 41.95 63.19 -41.63
C GLN A 175 41.60 64.11 -42.81
N GLY A 176 40.33 64.15 -43.23
CA GLY A 176 39.86 65.08 -44.25
C GLY A 176 40.01 66.55 -43.82
N ALA A 177 39.58 66.88 -42.59
CA ALA A 177 39.71 68.21 -42.03
C ALA A 177 41.18 68.64 -41.88
N LEU A 178 42.06 67.76 -41.42
CA LEU A 178 43.51 68.01 -41.37
C LEU A 178 44.09 68.25 -42.76
N GLY A 179 43.69 67.49 -43.77
CA GLY A 179 44.11 67.70 -45.16
C GLY A 179 43.72 69.09 -45.67
N ILE A 180 42.49 69.53 -45.40
CA ILE A 180 42.01 70.88 -45.73
C ILE A 180 42.79 71.94 -44.96
N LEU A 181 42.92 71.77 -43.64
CA LEU A 181 43.61 72.73 -42.76
C LEU A 181 45.06 72.92 -43.22
N ASN A 182 45.77 71.83 -43.54
CA ASN A 182 47.15 71.88 -44.00
C ASN A 182 47.28 72.57 -45.37
N SER A 183 46.27 72.45 -46.24
CA SER A 183 46.23 73.17 -47.52
C SER A 183 45.88 74.67 -47.39
N CYS A 184 45.19 75.06 -46.31
CA CYS A 184 44.75 76.44 -46.03
C CYS A 184 45.69 77.21 -45.10
N LEU A 185 46.69 76.56 -44.50
CA LEU A 185 47.63 77.12 -43.53
C LEU A 185 48.58 78.14 -44.20
N ASN A 186 48.15 79.40 -44.27
CA ASN A 186 48.97 80.54 -44.68
C ASN A 186 49.33 81.40 -43.45
N ASN A 187 50.40 82.21 -43.53
CA ASN A 187 50.90 83.03 -42.42
C ASN A 187 49.82 83.91 -41.74
N GLU A 188 48.85 84.41 -42.49
CA GLU A 188 47.71 85.19 -41.98
C GLU A 188 46.74 84.36 -41.13
N LEU A 189 46.43 83.13 -41.54
CA LEU A 189 45.55 82.23 -40.79
C LEU A 189 46.21 81.80 -39.47
N HIS A 190 47.52 81.57 -39.49
CA HIS A 190 48.30 81.29 -38.29
C HIS A 190 48.21 82.40 -37.24
N LEU A 191 48.37 83.65 -37.64
CA LEU A 191 48.27 84.80 -36.73
C LEU A 191 46.87 84.94 -36.12
N ARG A 192 45.82 84.75 -36.92
CA ARG A 192 44.43 84.77 -36.42
C ARG A 192 44.16 83.66 -35.42
N ILE A 193 44.65 82.43 -35.68
CA ILE A 193 44.47 81.30 -34.76
C ILE A 193 45.21 81.55 -33.45
N VAL A 194 46.45 82.04 -33.49
CA VAL A 194 47.23 82.35 -32.28
C VAL A 194 46.53 83.42 -31.45
N ASN A 195 46.07 84.51 -32.06
CA ASN A 195 45.35 85.57 -31.34
C ASN A 195 44.02 85.08 -30.76
N ALA A 196 43.28 84.24 -31.49
CA ALA A 196 42.04 83.65 -30.98
C ALA A 196 42.30 82.73 -29.77
N ASN A 197 43.35 81.91 -29.82
CA ASN A 197 43.72 81.05 -28.70
C ASN A 197 44.19 81.87 -27.47
N ILE A 198 44.92 82.98 -27.67
CA ILE A 198 45.29 83.89 -26.58
C ILE A 198 44.03 84.49 -25.93
N GLY A 199 43.08 84.99 -26.74
CA GLY A 199 41.83 85.55 -26.22
C GLY A 199 40.96 84.52 -25.48
N ILE A 200 40.95 83.26 -25.94
CA ILE A 200 40.26 82.18 -25.21
C ILE A 200 40.95 81.90 -23.86
N PHE A 201 42.28 81.96 -23.80
CA PHE A 201 43.03 81.82 -22.55
C PHE A 201 42.76 82.96 -21.58
N GLU A 202 42.76 84.21 -22.05
CA GLU A 202 42.41 85.38 -21.23
C GLU A 202 40.97 85.28 -20.69
N ALA A 203 40.00 84.88 -21.53
CA ALA A 203 38.62 84.69 -21.09
C ALA A 203 38.47 83.54 -20.08
N MET A 204 39.29 82.49 -20.17
CA MET A 204 39.29 81.40 -19.19
C MET A 204 39.94 81.83 -17.87
N GLU A 205 40.93 82.72 -17.92
CA GLU A 205 41.56 83.33 -16.74
C GLU A 205 40.61 84.31 -16.03
N GLU A 206 39.88 85.14 -16.79
CA GLU A 206 38.83 86.03 -16.26
C GLU A 206 37.67 85.23 -15.63
N GLY A 207 37.20 84.16 -16.28
CA GLY A 207 36.13 83.31 -15.73
C GLY A 207 36.53 82.53 -14.47
N ILE A 208 37.82 82.18 -14.32
CA ILE A 208 38.35 81.63 -13.06
C ILE A 208 38.38 82.71 -11.98
N PHE A 209 38.69 83.95 -12.34
CA PHE A 209 38.74 85.08 -11.40
C PHE A 209 37.33 85.47 -10.90
N GLU A 210 36.33 85.50 -11.78
CA GLU A 210 34.92 85.74 -11.40
C GLU A 210 34.35 84.61 -10.52
N ALA A 211 34.64 83.34 -10.83
CA ALA A 211 34.22 82.21 -9.99
C ALA A 211 34.88 82.24 -8.60
N MET A 212 36.13 82.70 -8.50
CA MET A 212 36.80 82.93 -7.21
C MET A 212 36.24 84.15 -6.46
N GLU A 213 35.75 85.17 -7.16
CA GLU A 213 35.17 86.38 -6.54
C GLU A 213 33.76 86.11 -5.98
N GLU A 214 32.93 85.33 -6.69
CA GLU A 214 31.62 84.87 -6.17
C GLU A 214 31.76 83.97 -4.94
N ASP A 215 32.69 83.01 -4.95
CA ASP A 215 32.96 82.13 -3.79
C ASP A 215 33.44 82.94 -2.55
N ILE A 216 34.23 84.01 -2.75
CA ILE A 216 34.65 84.91 -1.66
C ILE A 216 33.47 85.73 -1.13
N PHE A 217 32.56 86.16 -2.01
CA PHE A 217 31.39 86.95 -1.64
C PHE A 217 30.36 86.14 -0.84
N GLU A 218 30.14 84.87 -1.23
CA GLU A 218 29.25 83.94 -0.51
C GLU A 218 29.79 83.62 0.90
N VAL A 219 31.11 83.42 1.04
CA VAL A 219 31.76 83.25 2.36
C VAL A 219 31.67 84.52 3.23
N MET A 220 31.71 85.72 2.63
CA MET A 220 31.55 86.99 3.35
C MET A 220 30.09 87.27 3.77
N GLU A 221 29.11 86.72 3.06
CA GLU A 221 27.69 86.83 3.39
C GLU A 221 27.29 85.86 4.51
N GLU A 222 27.76 84.61 4.48
CA GLU A 222 27.54 83.63 5.57
C GLU A 222 28.19 84.03 6.90
N SER A 223 29.29 84.77 6.85
CA SER A 223 29.99 85.26 8.05
C SER A 223 29.42 86.57 8.64
N GLY A 224 28.34 87.11 8.07
CA GLY A 224 27.60 88.25 8.63
C GLY A 224 28.32 89.60 8.55
N ILE A 225 29.39 89.71 7.74
CA ILE A 225 30.19 90.93 7.60
C ILE A 225 29.47 92.00 6.76
N PHE A 226 28.49 91.61 5.94
CA PHE A 226 27.84 92.50 4.97
C PHE A 226 26.88 93.55 5.58
N ILE A 227 26.40 93.36 6.82
CA ILE A 227 25.49 94.33 7.47
C ILE A 227 26.18 95.67 7.81
N PHE A 228 27.52 95.71 7.87
CA PHE A 228 28.23 96.93 8.26
C PHE A 228 28.47 97.94 7.15
N LYS A 229 28.39 97.57 5.86
CA LYS A 229 28.82 98.47 4.78
C LYS A 229 27.70 99.28 4.12
N PHE A 230 26.44 98.84 4.20
CA PHE A 230 25.31 99.61 3.64
C PHE A 230 24.77 100.70 4.60
N LYS A 231 25.11 100.65 5.90
CA LYS A 231 24.67 101.67 6.88
C LYS A 231 25.57 102.91 6.95
N ALA A 232 26.65 102.97 6.18
CA ALA A 232 27.60 104.09 6.18
C ALA A 232 27.54 104.97 4.91
N MET A 233 26.57 104.77 4.01
CA MET A 233 26.49 105.52 2.75
C MET A 233 25.12 106.20 2.53
N GLU A 234 24.32 106.35 3.58
CA GLU A 234 23.05 107.10 3.55
C GLU A 234 22.74 107.87 4.85
N ALA A 235 23.76 108.29 5.59
CA ALA A 235 23.68 109.29 6.65
C ALA A 235 25.03 109.99 6.82
N ASP A 236 25.04 111.31 6.58
CA ASP A 236 26.09 112.32 6.84
C ASP A 236 27.47 112.20 6.16
#